data_AF-A0A950XGA6-F1
#
_entry.id   AF-A0A950XGA6-F1
#
_cell.length_a   1.000
_cell.length_b   1.000
_cell.length_c   1.000
_cell.angle_alpha   90.00
_cell.angle_beta   90.00
_cell.angle_gamma   90.00
#
_symmetry.space_group_name_H-M   'P 1'
#
loop_
_entity.id
_entity.type
_entity.pdbx_description
1 polymer ?
#
loop_
_entity_poly.entity_id
_entity_poly.type
_entity_poly.pdbx_seq_one_letter_code
_entity_poly.pdbx_strand_id
1 'polypeptide(L)'
;MATNVAHRYFRINAIGVLGCVIAAAWAMCAWVELSGNAAQLHHHALYESGRPFWVAALLVAAAWQIMTAAMMLPSSLGFIRLYAVTAARAPHFPLALTLFLAAYFALWTAFALGAFAADMQLHRVVDAWPWLATHAALIPSGTLALAAVYQFTPL
;
A
#
# COMPACT_ATOMS: atom_id res chain seq x y z
N MET A 1 21.65 13.91 32.50
CA MET A 1 20.85 12.67 32.72
C MET A 1 19.42 12.76 32.18
N ALA A 2 18.75 13.93 32.22
CA ALA A 2 17.38 14.13 31.72
C ALA A 2 17.18 14.01 30.19
N THR A 3 18.21 14.30 29.38
CA THR A 3 18.11 14.24 27.90
C THR A 3 17.97 12.81 27.36
N ASN A 4 18.47 11.80 28.07
CA ASN A 4 18.41 10.39 27.64
C ASN A 4 17.00 9.77 27.75
N VAL A 5 16.14 10.36 28.58
CA VAL A 5 14.81 9.83 28.90
C VAL A 5 13.81 10.19 27.80
N ALA A 6 13.84 11.44 27.31
CA ALA A 6 12.95 11.92 26.23
C ALA A 6 13.13 11.16 24.91
N HIS A 7 14.38 10.83 24.54
CA HIS A 7 14.66 10.03 23.33
C HIS A 7 14.12 8.59 23.42
N ARG A 8 13.99 8.02 24.63
CA ARG A 8 13.50 6.65 24.83
C ARG A 8 11.98 6.56 24.67
N TYR A 9 11.24 7.55 25.16
CA TYR A 9 9.78 7.64 25.01
C TYR A 9 9.36 7.85 23.54
N PHE A 10 10.09 8.69 22.79
CA PHE A 10 9.78 8.93 21.38
C PHE A 10 9.86 7.67 20.51
N ARG A 11 10.82 6.78 20.79
CA ARG A 11 11.02 5.52 20.03
C ARG A 11 9.90 4.51 20.21
N ILE A 12 9.44 4.32 21.46
CA ILE A 12 8.32 3.42 21.75
C ILE A 12 7.02 3.99 21.15
N ASN A 13 6.87 5.33 21.20
CA ASN A 13 5.71 6.00 20.64
C ASN A 13 5.63 5.88 19.12
N ALA A 14 6.73 6.02 18.36
CA ALA A 14 6.67 5.94 16.89
C ALA A 14 6.21 4.57 16.39
N ILE A 15 6.76 3.47 16.92
CA ILE A 15 6.34 2.12 16.54
C ILE A 15 4.91 1.84 17.01
N GLY A 16 4.53 2.29 18.21
CA GLY A 16 3.15 2.18 18.71
C GLY A 16 2.16 2.93 17.82
N VAL A 17 2.47 4.17 17.45
CA VAL A 17 1.67 5.00 16.54
C VAL A 17 1.52 4.33 15.18
N LEU A 18 2.62 3.82 14.59
CA LEU A 18 2.55 3.10 13.31
C LEU A 18 1.71 1.82 13.43
N GLY A 19 1.82 1.10 14.54
CA GLY A 19 0.96 -0.05 14.84
C GLY A 19 -0.52 0.33 14.89
N CYS A 20 -0.87 1.42 15.57
CA CYS A 20 -2.24 1.94 15.60
C CYS A 20 -2.72 2.37 14.21
N VAL A 21 -1.88 3.03 13.41
CA VAL A 21 -2.21 3.41 12.03
C VAL A 21 -2.49 2.19 11.16
N ILE A 22 -1.64 1.16 11.24
CA ILE A 22 -1.83 -0.11 10.52
C ILE A 22 -3.14 -0.78 10.93
N ALA A 23 -3.40 -0.90 12.24
CA ALA A 23 -4.60 -1.53 12.75
C ALA A 23 -5.87 -0.76 12.32
N ALA A 24 -5.84 0.58 12.39
CA ALA A 24 -6.93 1.43 11.92
C ALA A 24 -7.15 1.30 10.41
N ALA A 25 -6.07 1.24 9.61
CA ALA A 25 -6.16 1.05 8.17
C ALA A 25 -6.77 -0.32 7.82
N TRP A 26 -6.37 -1.40 8.50
CA TRP A 26 -6.99 -2.72 8.34
C TRP A 26 -8.47 -2.72 8.73
N ALA A 27 -8.82 -2.11 9.86
CA ALA A 27 -10.20 -2.00 10.30
C ALA A 27 -11.05 -1.23 9.27
N MET A 28 -10.50 -0.17 8.68
CA MET A 28 -11.15 0.59 7.61
C MET A 28 -11.35 -0.27 6.35
N CYS A 29 -10.33 -1.01 5.90
CA CYS A 29 -10.45 -1.94 4.77
C CYS A 29 -11.55 -2.99 5.04
N ALA A 30 -11.53 -3.62 6.21
CA ALA A 30 -12.53 -4.61 6.60
C ALA A 30 -13.94 -4.02 6.66
N TRP A 31 -14.09 -2.81 7.21
CA TRP A 31 -15.37 -2.12 7.27
C TRP A 31 -15.94 -1.81 5.87
N VAL A 32 -15.11 -1.29 4.98
CA VAL A 32 -15.48 -0.99 3.60
C VAL A 32 -15.91 -2.25 2.84
N GLU A 33 -15.19 -3.35 3.02
CA GLU A 33 -15.52 -4.64 2.43
C GLU A 33 -16.84 -5.19 2.97
N LEU A 34 -16.97 -5.28 4.30
CA LEU A 34 -18.16 -5.83 4.97
C LEU A 34 -19.42 -4.99 4.76
N SER A 35 -19.27 -3.69 4.52
CA SER A 35 -20.41 -2.81 4.17
C SER A 35 -20.82 -2.89 2.71
N GLY A 36 -20.12 -3.66 1.86
CA GLY A 36 -20.39 -3.78 0.43
C GLY A 36 -20.00 -2.55 -0.40
N ASN A 37 -19.28 -1.60 0.20
CA ASN A 37 -18.92 -0.33 -0.44
C ASN A 37 -17.57 -0.39 -1.18
N ALA A 38 -16.81 -1.47 -1.06
CA ALA A 38 -15.50 -1.64 -1.70
C ALA A 38 -15.56 -1.41 -3.22
N ALA A 39 -16.60 -1.89 -3.90
CA ALA A 39 -16.79 -1.71 -5.33
C ALA A 39 -16.77 -0.23 -5.77
N GLN A 40 -17.19 0.70 -4.91
CA GLN A 40 -17.19 2.14 -5.20
C GLN A 40 -15.80 2.78 -5.16
N LEU A 41 -14.80 2.04 -4.68
CA LEU A 41 -13.40 2.46 -4.53
C LEU A 41 -12.47 1.66 -5.45
N HIS A 42 -13.02 0.72 -6.24
CA HIS A 42 -12.27 0.02 -7.27
C HIS A 42 -11.96 0.96 -8.43
N HIS A 43 -10.93 0.62 -9.20
CA HIS A 43 -10.49 1.43 -10.33
C HIS A 43 -11.56 1.58 -11.43
N HIS A 44 -12.52 0.65 -11.53
CA HIS A 44 -13.70 0.77 -12.42
C HIS A 44 -14.57 1.99 -12.06
N ALA A 45 -14.62 2.36 -10.77
CA ALA A 45 -15.35 3.54 -10.31
C ALA A 45 -14.81 4.85 -10.89
N LEU A 46 -13.58 4.87 -11.44
CA LEU A 46 -13.05 6.03 -12.17
C LEU A 46 -13.88 6.38 -13.40
N TYR A 47 -14.50 5.38 -14.03
CA TYR A 47 -15.19 5.52 -15.30
C TYR A 47 -16.69 5.25 -15.20
N GLU A 48 -17.11 4.37 -14.28
CA GLU A 48 -18.48 3.85 -14.23
C GLU A 48 -19.33 4.46 -13.11
N SER A 49 -18.74 5.23 -12.19
CA SER A 49 -19.46 5.73 -11.01
C SER A 49 -20.41 6.91 -11.27
N GLY A 50 -20.36 7.51 -12.46
CA GLY A 50 -21.07 8.75 -12.78
C GLY A 50 -20.54 10.00 -12.05
N ARG A 51 -19.48 9.87 -11.25
CA ARG A 51 -18.83 10.99 -10.55
C ARG A 51 -17.90 11.76 -11.50
N PRO A 52 -17.62 13.04 -11.23
CA PRO A 52 -16.53 13.73 -11.92
C PRO A 52 -15.22 12.97 -11.75
N PHE A 53 -14.46 12.80 -12.83
CA PHE A 53 -13.22 12.00 -12.86
C PHE A 53 -12.27 12.35 -11.71
N TRP A 54 -12.05 13.64 -11.44
CA TRP A 54 -11.15 14.08 -10.38
C TRP A 54 -11.60 13.64 -8.97
N VAL A 55 -12.92 13.58 -8.72
CA VAL A 55 -13.46 13.08 -7.44
C VAL A 55 -13.18 11.59 -7.30
N ALA A 56 -13.48 10.82 -8.36
CA ALA A 56 -13.24 9.38 -8.35
C ALA A 56 -11.73 9.07 -8.21
N ALA A 57 -10.87 9.83 -8.91
CA ALA A 57 -9.42 9.71 -8.80
C ALA A 57 -8.91 9.97 -7.39
N LEU A 58 -9.43 11.00 -6.71
CA LEU A 58 -9.08 11.28 -5.32
C LEU A 58 -9.54 10.16 -4.37
N LEU A 59 -10.74 9.62 -4.57
CA LEU A 59 -11.27 8.52 -3.75
C LEU A 59 -10.46 7.23 -3.93
N VAL A 60 -10.13 6.86 -5.17
CA VAL A 60 -9.30 5.69 -5.47
C VAL A 60 -7.89 5.88 -4.94
N ALA A 61 -7.29 7.06 -5.10
CA ALA A 61 -5.98 7.37 -4.54
C ALA A 61 -5.98 7.29 -3.01
N ALA A 62 -7.04 7.79 -2.34
CA ALA A 62 -7.18 7.69 -0.89
C ALA A 62 -7.34 6.22 -0.43
N ALA A 63 -8.18 5.45 -1.11
CA ALA A 63 -8.34 4.01 -0.86
C ALA A 63 -6.99 3.28 -1.01
N TRP A 64 -6.23 3.62 -2.05
CA TRP A 64 -4.88 3.09 -2.26
C TRP A 64 -3.92 3.42 -1.11
N GLN A 65 -3.91 4.65 -0.58
CA GLN A 65 -3.07 5.00 0.56
C GLN A 65 -3.45 4.19 1.80
N ILE A 66 -4.75 4.01 2.06
CA ILE A 66 -5.25 3.20 3.18
C ILE A 66 -4.79 1.75 3.01
N MET A 67 -4.93 1.17 1.81
CA MET A 67 -4.45 -0.19 1.53
C MET A 67 -2.94 -0.31 1.66
N THR A 68 -2.17 0.69 1.22
CA THR A 68 -0.71 0.74 1.38
C THR A 68 -0.34 0.72 2.87
N ALA A 69 -1.03 1.52 3.69
CA ALA A 69 -0.84 1.54 5.14
C ALA A 69 -1.23 0.20 5.79
N ALA A 70 -2.31 -0.45 5.32
CA ALA A 70 -2.75 -1.73 5.85
C ALA A 70 -1.82 -2.88 5.47
N MET A 71 -1.38 -2.96 4.21
CA MET A 71 -0.76 -4.16 3.63
C MET A 71 0.76 -4.04 3.49
N MET A 72 1.26 -2.87 3.08
CA MET A 72 2.67 -2.69 2.73
C MET A 72 3.48 -2.18 3.92
N LEU A 73 2.96 -1.20 4.66
CA LEU A 73 3.63 -0.66 5.84
C LEU A 73 4.00 -1.71 6.91
N PRO A 74 3.19 -2.77 7.18
CA PRO A 74 3.57 -3.84 8.10
C PRO A 74 4.91 -4.51 7.76
N SER A 75 5.16 -4.79 6.48
CA SER A 75 6.40 -5.41 6.02
C SER A 75 7.64 -4.56 6.31
N SER A 76 7.45 -3.24 6.38
CA SER A 76 8.52 -2.27 6.64
C SER A 76 8.78 -2.05 8.13
N LEU A 77 7.93 -2.54 9.04
CA LEU A 77 8.10 -2.35 10.48
C LEU A 77 9.40 -2.92 11.02
N GLY A 78 9.86 -4.07 10.49
CA GLY A 78 11.14 -4.68 10.89
C GLY A 78 12.32 -3.73 10.63
N PHE A 79 12.37 -3.17 9.42
CA PHE A 79 13.37 -2.17 9.04
C PHE A 79 13.24 -0.88 9.87
N ILE A 80 12.02 -0.35 10.04
CA ILE A 80 11.78 0.87 10.82
C ILE A 80 12.22 0.68 12.28
N ARG A 81 11.99 -0.51 12.87
CA ARG A 81 12.48 -0.87 14.21
C ARG A 81 14.00 -0.85 14.27
N LEU A 82 14.68 -1.48 13.30
CA LEU A 82 16.14 -1.49 13.24
C LEU A 82 16.72 -0.07 13.06
N TYR A 83 16.14 0.72 12.16
CA TYR A 83 16.51 2.11 11.94
C TYR A 83 16.29 2.95 13.20
N ALA A 84 15.13 2.81 13.87
CA ALA A 84 14.85 3.46 15.13
C ALA A 84 15.83 3.05 16.25
N VAL A 85 16.41 1.84 16.18
CA VAL A 85 17.42 1.41 17.15
C VAL A 85 18.78 2.01 16.89
N THR A 86 19.20 2.01 15.64
CA THR A 86 20.54 2.41 15.21
C THR A 86 20.68 3.92 15.08
N ALA A 87 19.66 4.62 14.59
CA ALA A 87 19.68 6.06 14.31
C ALA A 87 19.04 6.93 15.40
N ALA A 88 18.60 6.36 16.52
CA ALA A 88 17.87 7.08 17.57
C ALA A 88 18.60 8.28 18.20
N ARG A 89 19.93 8.27 18.15
CA ARG A 89 20.78 9.36 18.67
C ARG A 89 21.22 10.34 17.58
N ALA A 90 20.85 10.09 16.32
CA ALA A 90 21.16 10.98 15.22
C ALA A 90 20.40 12.31 15.40
N PRO A 91 21.03 13.45 15.09
CA PRO A 91 20.33 14.72 14.96
C PRO A 91 19.15 14.56 13.98
N HIS A 92 18.00 15.15 14.32
CA HIS A 92 16.81 15.19 13.45
C HIS A 92 16.17 13.83 13.09
N PHE A 93 16.36 12.78 13.89
CA PHE A 93 15.69 11.48 13.68
C PHE A 93 14.18 11.58 13.37
N PRO A 94 13.36 12.42 14.06
CA PRO A 94 11.94 12.53 13.76
C PRO A 94 11.67 12.99 12.31
N LEU A 95 12.39 14.01 11.85
CA LEU A 95 12.25 14.54 10.49
C LEU A 95 12.67 13.49 9.46
N ALA A 96 13.79 12.79 9.69
CA ALA A 96 14.26 11.74 8.79
C ALA A 96 13.24 10.60 8.66
N LEU A 97 12.63 10.18 9.77
CA LEU A 97 11.57 9.16 9.76
C LEU A 97 10.32 9.65 9.01
N THR A 98 9.89 10.89 9.22
CA THR A 98 8.76 11.48 8.49
C THR A 98 9.04 11.54 6.99
N LEU A 99 10.23 12.00 6.58
CA LEU A 99 10.62 12.07 5.17
C LEU A 99 10.71 10.67 4.53
N PHE A 100 11.24 9.69 5.26
CA PHE A 100 11.24 8.29 4.82
C PHE A 100 9.82 7.78 4.57
N LEU A 101 8.90 7.99 5.53
CA LEU A 101 7.50 7.57 5.38
C LEU A 101 6.82 8.31 4.22
N ALA A 102 7.04 9.61 4.07
CA ALA A 102 6.50 10.38 2.96
C ALA A 102 7.00 9.86 1.61
N ALA A 103 8.30 9.61 1.47
CA ALA A 103 8.89 9.03 0.26
C ALA A 103 8.36 7.61 0.00
N TYR A 104 8.18 6.81 1.05
CA TYR A 104 7.60 5.47 0.95
C TYR A 104 6.18 5.49 0.35
N PHE A 105 5.28 6.32 0.88
CA PHE A 105 3.93 6.46 0.33
C PHE A 105 3.92 7.08 -1.07
N ALA A 106 4.80 8.03 -1.35
CA ALA A 106 4.95 8.60 -2.70
C ALA A 106 5.40 7.54 -3.72
N LEU A 107 6.37 6.69 -3.37
CA LEU A 107 6.85 5.61 -4.23
C LEU A 107 5.74 4.57 -4.48
N TRP A 108 4.99 4.19 -3.44
CA TRP A 108 3.82 3.33 -3.59
C TRP A 108 2.71 3.95 -4.44
N THR A 109 2.57 5.28 -4.42
CA THR A 109 1.65 6.00 -5.30
C THR A 109 2.13 5.95 -6.75
N ALA A 110 3.43 6.13 -7.00
CA ALA A 110 4.01 5.96 -8.34
C ALA A 110 3.83 4.52 -8.86
N PHE A 111 3.99 3.52 -7.98
CA PHE A 111 3.69 2.12 -8.32
C PHE A 111 2.21 1.94 -8.68
N ALA A 112 1.28 2.58 -7.97
CA ALA A 112 -0.15 2.54 -8.28
C ALA A 112 -0.45 2.98 -9.73
N LEU A 113 0.22 4.04 -10.19
CA LEU A 113 0.08 4.52 -11.57
C LEU A 113 0.56 3.47 -12.58
N GLY A 114 1.68 2.82 -12.30
CA GLY A 114 2.20 1.72 -13.12
C GLY A 114 1.27 0.51 -13.14
N ALA A 115 0.78 0.10 -11.97
CA ALA A 115 -0.17 -1.01 -11.83
C ALA A 115 -1.48 -0.72 -12.58
N PHE A 116 -2.00 0.51 -12.48
CA PHE A 116 -3.21 0.92 -13.20
C PHE A 116 -3.01 0.94 -14.72
N ALA A 117 -1.87 1.44 -15.20
CA ALA A 117 -1.54 1.40 -16.62
C ALA A 117 -1.41 -0.05 -17.14
N ALA A 118 -0.80 -0.94 -16.35
CA ALA A 118 -0.69 -2.36 -16.68
C ALA A 118 -2.06 -3.06 -16.71
N ASP A 119 -2.93 -2.77 -15.75
CA ASP A 119 -4.30 -3.28 -15.67
C ASP A 119 -5.13 -2.86 -16.90
N MET A 120 -5.08 -1.58 -17.28
CA MET A 120 -5.73 -1.10 -18.51
C MET A 120 -5.22 -1.83 -19.77
N GLN A 121 -3.92 -2.12 -19.83
CA GLN A 121 -3.35 -2.85 -20.97
C GLN A 121 -3.77 -4.32 -20.96
N LEU A 122 -3.83 -4.94 -19.78
CA LEU A 122 -4.29 -6.30 -19.61
C LEU A 122 -5.74 -6.46 -20.07
N HIS A 123 -6.62 -5.54 -19.71
CA HIS A 123 -8.00 -5.53 -20.20
C HIS A 123 -8.08 -5.52 -21.73
N ARG A 124 -7.30 -4.66 -22.41
CA ARG A 124 -7.25 -4.65 -23.88
C ARG A 124 -6.79 -5.98 -24.48
N VAL A 125 -5.82 -6.65 -23.85
CA VAL A 125 -5.34 -7.96 -24.32
C VAL A 125 -6.43 -9.02 -24.14
N VAL A 126 -7.12 -9.03 -23.01
CA VAL A 126 -8.22 -9.96 -22.73
C VAL A 126 -9.37 -9.76 -23.73
N ASP A 127 -9.76 -8.50 -23.98
CA ASP A 127 -10.83 -8.17 -24.93
C ASP A 127 -10.49 -8.57 -26.37
N ALA A 128 -9.22 -8.47 -26.76
CA ALA A 128 -8.73 -8.87 -28.08
C ALA A 128 -8.55 -10.39 -28.23
N TRP A 129 -8.56 -11.16 -27.14
CA TRP A 129 -8.26 -12.60 -27.14
C TRP A 129 -9.39 -13.42 -26.49
N PRO A 130 -10.39 -13.85 -27.28
CA PRO A 130 -11.59 -14.53 -26.75
C PRO A 130 -11.31 -15.80 -25.94
N TRP A 131 -10.26 -16.55 -26.29
CA TRP A 131 -9.85 -17.72 -25.51
C TRP A 131 -9.35 -17.33 -24.11
N LEU A 132 -8.57 -16.26 -23.99
CA LEU A 132 -8.11 -15.78 -22.68
C LEU A 132 -9.28 -15.24 -21.86
N ALA A 133 -10.24 -14.57 -22.50
CA ALA A 133 -11.46 -14.09 -21.85
C ALA A 133 -12.28 -15.24 -21.23
N THR A 134 -12.39 -16.39 -21.90
CA THR A 134 -13.07 -17.57 -21.33
C THR A 134 -12.25 -18.31 -20.27
N HIS A 135 -10.95 -18.00 -20.15
CA HIS A 135 -10.02 -18.60 -19.20
C HIS A 135 -9.37 -17.54 -18.29
N ALA A 136 -10.08 -16.46 -17.95
CA ALA A 136 -9.53 -15.33 -17.21
C ALA A 136 -8.87 -15.71 -15.87
N ALA A 137 -9.30 -16.81 -15.24
CA ALA A 137 -8.69 -17.36 -14.01
C ALA A 137 -7.21 -17.74 -14.17
N LEU A 138 -6.72 -17.97 -15.39
CA LEU A 138 -5.30 -18.23 -15.66
C LEU A 138 -4.43 -17.02 -15.34
N ILE A 139 -4.97 -15.79 -15.42
CA ILE A 139 -4.22 -14.56 -15.15
C ILE A 139 -3.78 -14.49 -13.67
N PRO A 140 -4.69 -14.49 -12.66
CA PRO A 140 -4.28 -14.47 -11.26
C PRO A 140 -3.52 -15.75 -10.87
N SER A 141 -3.91 -16.91 -11.41
CA SER A 141 -3.23 -18.19 -11.11
C SER A 141 -1.79 -18.20 -11.61
N GLY A 142 -1.56 -17.75 -12.85
CA GLY A 142 -0.23 -17.62 -13.44
C GLY A 142 0.61 -16.57 -12.73
N THR A 143 0.02 -15.43 -12.39
CA THR A 143 0.69 -14.37 -11.61
C THR A 143 1.15 -14.91 -10.25
N LEU A 144 0.29 -15.63 -9.53
CA LEU A 144 0.62 -16.24 -8.26
C LEU A 144 1.69 -17.33 -8.41
N ALA A 145 1.60 -18.17 -9.44
CA ALA A 145 2.61 -19.20 -9.72
C ALA A 145 3.99 -18.58 -10.02
N LEU A 146 4.03 -17.51 -10.82
CA LEU A 146 5.27 -16.77 -11.09
C LEU A 146 5.85 -16.15 -9.82
N ALA A 147 5.02 -15.52 -8.99
CA ALA A 147 5.45 -14.96 -7.70
C ALA A 147 5.99 -16.05 -6.76
N ALA A 148 5.33 -17.22 -6.71
CA ALA A 148 5.78 -18.36 -5.92
C ALA A 148 7.14 -18.87 -6.41
N VAL A 149 7.31 -19.04 -7.72
CA VAL A 149 8.61 -19.44 -8.31
C VAL A 149 9.69 -18.41 -8.00
N TYR A 150 9.39 -17.11 -8.15
CA TYR A 150 10.32 -16.02 -7.83
C TYR A 150 10.80 -16.09 -6.38
N GLN A 151 9.93 -16.43 -5.43
CA GLN A 151 10.26 -16.54 -4.01
C GLN A 151 11.29 -17.64 -3.69
N PHE A 152 11.49 -18.62 -4.59
CA PHE A 152 12.53 -19.64 -4.48
C PHE A 152 13.81 -19.29 -5.23
N THR A 153 13.87 -18.13 -5.89
CA THR A 153 15.08 -17.65 -6.55
C THR A 153 16.01 -16.96 -5.53
N PRO A 154 17.32 -16.89 -5.80
CA PRO A 154 18.26 -16.14 -4.96
C PRO A 154 18.20 -14.61 -5.17
N LEU A 155 17.25 -14.12 -5.98
CA LEU A 155 17.02 -12.71 -6.30
C LEU A 155 15.90 -12.13 -5.43
#